data_AF-A0A8C6E8X8-F1
#
_entry.id   AF-A0A8C6E8X8-F1
#
_cell.length_a   1.000
_cell.length_b   1.000
_cell.length_c   1.000
_cell.angle_alpha   90.00
_cell.angle_beta   90.00
_cell.angle_gamma   90.00
#
_symmetry.space_group_name_H-M   'P 1'
#
loop_
_entity.id
_entity.type
_entity.pdbx_description
1 polymer ?
#
loop_
_entity_poly.entity_id
_entity_poly.type
_entity_poly.pdbx_seq_one_letter_code
_entity_poly.pdbx_strand_id
1 'polypeptide(L)'
;MKTILSIQTVDIPENVNITLKGWTVIVKGPRGTLQRDFNHISVELSLLGKKKKRLHVDKRWGNRKELATVRTICSHIQNMIKGVTLGPKEPLEGEKGE
;
A
#
# COMPACT_ATOMS: atom_id res chain seq x y z
N MET A 1 -11.61 -5.53 21.91
CA MET A 1 -10.50 -4.58 22.14
C MET A 1 -10.36 -3.71 20.91
N LYS A 2 -10.32 -2.38 21.06
CA LYS A 2 -10.00 -1.46 19.97
C LYS A 2 -8.49 -1.27 19.98
N THR A 3 -7.82 -1.55 18.87
CA THR A 3 -6.38 -1.26 18.77
C THR A 3 -6.23 0.24 18.63
N ILE A 4 -5.48 0.85 19.56
CA ILE A 4 -5.35 2.31 19.68
C ILE A 4 -4.67 2.87 18.43
N LEU A 5 -3.67 2.15 17.92
CA LEU A 5 -2.90 2.52 16.75
C LEU A 5 -2.43 1.27 16.03
N SER A 6 -2.62 1.21 14.73
CA SER A 6 -2.04 0.18 13.88
C SER A 6 -1.29 0.84 12.77
N ILE A 7 0.00 0.54 12.72
CA ILE A 7 0.96 1.11 11.80
C ILE A 7 1.45 -0.02 10.90
N GLN A 8 1.47 0.25 9.61
CA GLN A 8 2.11 -0.64 8.65
C GLN A 8 2.96 0.20 7.68
N THR A 9 4.19 -0.24 7.49
CA THR A 9 5.13 0.39 6.57
C THR A 9 5.38 -0.51 5.38
N VAL A 10 5.31 0.06 4.18
CA VAL A 10 5.67 -0.62 2.93
C VAL A 10 6.89 0.08 2.35
N ASP A 11 7.94 -0.69 2.05
CA ASP A 11 9.13 -0.18 1.39
C ASP A 11 8.90 -0.10 -0.13
N ILE A 12 9.26 1.03 -0.72
CA ILE A 12 9.02 1.35 -2.13
C ILE A 12 10.38 1.29 -2.84
N PRO A 13 10.55 0.41 -3.85
CA PRO A 13 11.78 0.34 -4.62
C PRO A 13 11.99 1.62 -5.42
N GLU A 14 13.23 2.00 -5.66
CA GLU A 14 13.59 3.26 -6.33
C GLU A 14 13.08 3.40 -7.77
N ASN A 15 12.76 2.27 -8.40
CA ASN A 15 12.22 2.21 -9.76
C ASN A 15 10.70 2.52 -9.82
N VAL A 16 10.07 2.81 -8.68
CA VAL A 16 8.63 3.06 -8.57
C VAL A 16 8.38 4.38 -7.85
N ASN A 17 7.52 5.21 -8.43
CA ASN A 17 7.12 6.49 -7.88
C ASN A 17 5.64 6.46 -7.48
N ILE A 18 5.36 6.64 -6.19
CA ILE A 18 4.00 6.70 -5.65
C ILE A 18 3.57 8.15 -5.45
N THR A 19 2.35 8.46 -5.88
CA THR A 19 1.69 9.76 -5.69
C THR A 19 0.38 9.53 -4.97
N LEU A 20 0.15 10.28 -3.89
CA LEU A 20 -1.11 10.28 -3.16
C LEU A 20 -1.91 11.51 -3.57
N LYS A 21 -3.16 11.31 -4.03
CA LYS A 21 -4.14 12.37 -4.29
C LYS A 21 -5.35 12.13 -3.41
N GLY A 22 -5.38 12.74 -2.23
CA GLY A 22 -6.41 12.45 -1.23
C GLY A 22 -6.37 10.97 -0.85
N TRP A 23 -7.42 10.22 -1.18
CA TRP A 23 -7.55 8.80 -0.88
C TRP A 23 -7.26 7.91 -2.11
N THR A 24 -6.79 8.51 -3.19
CA THR A 24 -6.35 7.81 -4.40
C THR A 24 -4.83 7.64 -4.39
N VAL A 25 -4.38 6.40 -4.51
CA VAL A 25 -2.98 6.02 -4.64
C VAL A 25 -2.67 5.79 -6.12
N ILE A 26 -1.67 6.49 -6.62
CA ILE A 26 -1.19 6.37 -8.01
C ILE A 26 0.25 5.86 -7.95
N VAL A 27 0.49 4.69 -8.52
CA VAL A 27 1.79 4.02 -8.59
C VAL A 27 2.28 4.09 -10.02
N LYS A 28 3.39 4.78 -10.25
CA LYS A 28 4.07 4.88 -11.55
C LYS A 28 5.32 4.02 -11.53
N GLY A 29 5.50 3.18 -12.54
CA GLY A 29 6.73 2.42 -12.74
C GLY A 29 7.13 2.38 -14.21
N PRO A 30 8.22 1.66 -14.55
CA PRO A 30 8.74 1.60 -15.91
C PRO A 30 7.75 0.96 -16.91
N ARG A 31 6.88 0.04 -16.43
CA ARG A 31 5.96 -0.69 -17.31
C ARG A 31 4.60 -0.04 -17.46
N GLY A 32 4.31 1.02 -16.71
CA GLY A 32 3.01 1.69 -16.75
C GLY A 32 2.65 2.37 -15.44
N THR A 33 1.41 2.84 -15.37
CA THR A 33 0.84 3.50 -14.20
C THR A 33 -0.38 2.74 -13.72
N LEU A 34 -0.44 2.44 -12.43
CA LEU A 34 -1.61 1.87 -11.77
C LEU A 34 -2.21 2.91 -10.83
N GLN A 35 -3.53 3.00 -10.80
CA GLN A 35 -4.26 3.89 -9.90
C GLN A 35 -5.32 3.08 -9.17
N ARG A 36 -5.42 3.30 -7.85
CA ARG A 36 -6.50 2.76 -7.02
C ARG A 36 -6.99 3.78 -6.02
N ASP A 37 -8.31 3.89 -5.92
CA ASP A 37 -9.02 4.64 -4.91
C ASP A 37 -9.32 3.77 -3.68
N PHE A 38 -9.12 4.36 -2.50
CA PHE A 38 -9.43 3.74 -1.20
C PHE A 38 -10.48 4.53 -0.43
N ASN A 39 -11.33 5.29 -1.12
CA ASN A 39 -12.34 6.19 -0.53
C ASN A 39 -13.29 5.49 0.46
N HIS A 40 -13.50 4.18 0.29
CA HIS A 40 -14.34 3.37 1.18
C HIS A 40 -13.74 3.15 2.58
N ILE A 41 -12.45 3.44 2.79
CA ILE A 41 -11.71 3.05 3.99
C ILE A 41 -10.99 4.27 4.56
N SER A 42 -11.38 4.70 5.76
CA SER A 42 -10.74 5.84 6.44
C SER A 42 -9.37 5.45 7.01
N VAL A 43 -8.37 5.26 6.14
CA VAL A 43 -6.96 5.05 6.51
C VAL A 43 -6.18 6.33 6.24
N GLU A 44 -5.19 6.60 7.09
CA GLU A 44 -4.26 7.68 6.87
C GLU A 44 -3.04 7.12 6.11
N LEU A 45 -2.76 7.73 4.96
CA LEU A 45 -1.69 7.33 4.06
C LEU A 45 -0.67 8.46 4.02
N SER A 46 0.52 8.17 4.51
CA SER A 46 1.61 9.14 4.61
C SER A 46 2.83 8.62 3.87
N LEU A 47 3.37 9.40 2.93
CA LEU A 47 4.66 9.07 2.30
C LEU A 47 5.78 9.58 3.21
N LEU A 48 6.50 8.67 3.85
CA LEU A 48 7.62 8.99 4.72
C LEU A 48 8.97 8.88 3.97
N GLY A 49 9.88 9.80 4.30
CA GLY A 49 11.27 9.80 3.84
C GLY A 49 11.57 10.82 2.75
N LYS A 50 12.81 11.35 2.76
CA LYS A 50 13.32 12.40 1.85
C LYS A 50 13.14 12.12 0.35
N LYS A 51 12.91 10.85 -0.03
CA LYS A 51 12.70 10.40 -1.42
C LYS A 51 11.38 9.64 -1.63
N LYS A 52 10.39 9.76 -0.73
CA LYS A 52 9.11 9.02 -0.80
C LYS A 52 9.30 7.50 -0.94
N LYS A 53 10.32 6.97 -0.26
CA LYS A 53 10.73 5.55 -0.34
C LYS A 53 9.92 4.64 0.59
N ARG A 54 9.15 5.20 1.53
CA ARG A 54 8.34 4.40 2.43
C ARG A 54 6.91 4.93 2.44
N LEU A 55 5.97 4.05 2.17
CA LEU A 55 4.56 4.34 2.43
C LEU A 55 4.28 3.93 3.87
N HIS A 56 3.81 4.88 4.65
CA HIS A 56 3.32 4.68 5.99
C HIS A 56 1.79 4.67 5.94
N VAL A 57 1.20 3.58 6.40
CA VAL A 57 -0.25 3.43 6.53
C VAL A 57 -0.55 3.38 8.02
N ASP A 58 -1.24 4.37 8.53
CA ASP A 58 -1.66 4.40 9.91
C ASP A 58 -3.17 4.45 10.02
N LYS A 59 -3.69 3.67 10.98
CA LYS A 59 -5.09 3.68 11.36
C LYS A 59 -5.19 3.91 12.85
N ARG A 60 -5.77 5.05 13.22
CA ARG A 60 -6.13 5.39 14.59
C ARG A 60 -7.53 4.84 14.89
N TRP A 61 -7.70 4.19 16.04
CA TRP A 61 -8.96 3.56 16.48
C TRP A 61 -9.56 2.54 15.50
N GLY A 62 -8.74 1.60 15.03
CA GLY A 62 -9.22 0.53 14.15
C GLY A 62 -10.00 -0.57 14.90
N ASN A 63 -11.15 -0.97 14.36
CA ASN A 63 -11.79 -2.24 14.72
C ASN A 63 -11.06 -3.44 14.06
N ARG A 64 -11.33 -4.67 14.52
CA ARG A 64 -10.71 -5.90 13.95
C ARG A 64 -10.89 -6.02 12.43
N LYS A 65 -12.04 -5.60 11.90
CA LYS A 65 -12.32 -5.56 10.45
C LYS A 65 -11.43 -4.55 9.71
N GLU A 66 -11.30 -3.34 10.27
CA GLU A 66 -10.46 -2.30 9.65
C GLU A 66 -8.98 -2.65 9.71
N LEU A 67 -8.53 -3.32 10.78
CA LEU A 67 -7.17 -3.83 10.86
C LEU A 67 -6.85 -4.81 9.72
N ALA A 68 -7.79 -5.72 9.43
CA ALA A 68 -7.66 -6.62 8.29
C ALA A 68 -7.59 -5.84 6.97
N THR A 69 -8.37 -4.78 6.84
CA THR A 69 -8.34 -3.90 5.66
C THR A 69 -7.00 -3.20 5.47
N VAL A 70 -6.34 -2.72 6.54
CA VAL A 70 -4.99 -2.14 6.46
C VAL A 70 -4.00 -3.13 5.86
N ARG A 71 -4.05 -4.40 6.29
CA ARG A 71 -3.22 -5.47 5.73
C ARG A 71 -3.54 -5.71 4.25
N THR A 72 -4.82 -5.74 3.88
CA THR A 72 -5.24 -5.87 2.47
C THR A 72 -4.73 -4.71 1.61
N ILE A 73 -4.75 -3.48 2.13
CA ILE A 73 -4.24 -2.30 1.43
C ILE A 73 -2.73 -2.44 1.18
N CYS A 74 -1.95 -2.86 2.18
CA CYS A 74 -0.51 -3.05 1.98
C CYS A 74 -0.22 -4.11 0.91
N SER A 75 -0.96 -5.21 0.90
CA SER A 75 -0.85 -6.24 -0.14
C SER A 75 -1.24 -5.70 -1.51
N HIS A 76 -2.30 -4.89 -1.61
CA HIS A 76 -2.65 -4.22 -2.85
C HIS A 76 -1.53 -3.32 -3.36
N ILE A 77 -0.89 -2.54 -2.48
CA ILE A 77 0.23 -1.67 -2.86
C ILE A 77 1.44 -2.48 -3.32
N GLN A 78 1.81 -3.53 -2.58
CA GLN A 78 2.88 -4.44 -3.00
C GLN A 78 2.58 -5.07 -4.36
N ASN A 79 1.34 -5.47 -4.61
CA ASN A 79 0.93 -6.04 -5.89
C ASN A 79 0.96 -4.99 -7.02
N MET A 80 0.56 -3.74 -6.75
CA MET A 80 0.71 -2.64 -7.71
C MET A 80 2.18 -2.39 -8.05
N ILE A 81 3.06 -2.36 -7.05
CA ILE A 81 4.52 -2.20 -7.22
C ILE A 81 5.06 -3.35 -8.08
N LYS A 82 4.72 -4.60 -7.74
CA LYS A 82 5.09 -5.78 -8.52
C LYS A 82 4.59 -5.66 -9.96
N GLY A 83 3.32 -5.28 -10.17
CA GLY A 83 2.73 -5.17 -11.51
C GLY A 83 3.35 -4.08 -12.41
N VAL A 84 3.85 -2.97 -11.85
CA VAL A 84 4.53 -1.93 -12.64
C VAL A 84 6.03 -2.21 -12.85
N THR A 85 6.62 -3.16 -12.13
CA THR A 85 8.05 -3.52 -12.21
C THR A 85 8.27 -4.84 -12.95
N LEU A 86 7.63 -5.90 -12.48
CA LEU A 86 7.62 -7.23 -13.05
C LEU A 86 6.37 -7.32 -13.94
N GLY A 87 6.54 -7.49 -15.25
CA GLY A 87 5.38 -7.67 -16.15
C GLY A 87 4.63 -8.96 -15.88
N PRO A 88 3.57 -9.24 -16.67
CA PRO A 88 2.74 -10.43 -16.48
C PRO A 88 3.59 -11.68 -16.66
N LYS A 89 4.09 -12.22 -15.55
CA LYS A 89 4.38 -13.63 -15.38
C LYS A 89 3.37 -14.14 -14.36
N GLU A 90 2.70 -15.19 -14.79
CA GLU A 90 1.77 -16.12 -14.12
C GLU A 90 2.08 -16.36 -12.62
N PRO A 91 1.08 -16.74 -11.79
CA PRO A 91 0.97 -16.34 -10.41
C PRO A 91 1.96 -17.06 -9.50
N LEU A 92 2.74 -16.27 -8.75
CA LEU A 92 3.54 -16.79 -7.66
C LEU A 92 2.75 -16.70 -6.36
N GLU A 93 2.24 -17.87 -5.98
CA GLU A 93 2.27 -18.46 -4.64
C GLU A 93 2.56 -17.51 -3.47
N GLY A 94 1.56 -17.43 -2.59
CA GLY A 94 1.72 -17.55 -1.14
C GLY A 94 2.88 -16.80 -0.50
N GLU A 95 2.67 -15.52 -0.19
CA GLU A 95 3.32 -14.90 0.96
C GLU A 95 2.28 -14.78 2.10
N LYS A 96 1.97 -15.93 2.71
CA LYS A 96 1.53 -15.98 4.11
C LYS A 96 2.77 -15.67 4.95
N GLY A 97 2.97 -14.41 5.30
CA GLY A 97 3.94 -14.01 6.32
C GLY A 97 3.19 -13.58 7.57
N GLU A 98 2.99 -14.55 8.47
CA GLU A 98 2.93 -14.49 9.95
C GLU A 98 1.91 -13.54 10.66
#